data_AF-A0A7V9NST9-F1
#
_entry.id   AF-A0A7V9NST9-F1
#
_cell.length_a   1.000
_cell.length_b   1.000
_cell.length_c   1.000
_cell.angle_alpha   90.00
_cell.angle_beta   90.00
_cell.angle_gamma   90.00
#
_symmetry.space_group_name_H-M   'P 1'
#
loop_
_entity.id
_entity.type
_entity.pdbx_description
1 polymer ?
#
loop_
_entity_poly.entity_id
_entity_poly.type
_entity_poly.pdbx_seq_one_letter_code
_entity_poly.pdbx_strand_id
1 'polypeptide(L)'
;MLEVALRTGTPCGDQNRDHPVVLVHGYGHNASAWMMLKAGLRRNGFTSVHTMNYNPWCDDVPKIAEKLAARVEMVRELTGADKVHIVGHSLGGIVARWYVQE
;
A
#
# COMPACT_ATOMS: atom_id res chain seq x y z
N MET A 1 -6.38 -1.41 17.93
CA MET A 1 -6.65 -0.38 16.90
C MET A 1 -5.91 -0.79 15.62
N LEU A 2 -6.00 -2.03 15.12
CA LEU A 2 -7.12 -2.56 14.35
C LEU A 2 -7.65 -1.61 13.25
N GLU A 3 -6.90 -0.56 12.90
CA GLU A 3 -7.46 0.64 12.26
C GLU A 3 -7.87 0.41 10.81
N VAL A 4 -9.09 -0.13 10.75
CA VAL A 4 -10.16 0.25 9.86
C VAL A 4 -10.07 -0.39 8.49
N ALA A 5 -10.74 -1.54 8.41
CA ALA A 5 -11.35 -2.10 7.22
C ALA A 5 -10.38 -2.75 6.21
N LEU A 6 -10.03 -4.00 6.51
CA LEU A 6 -9.95 -5.07 5.49
C LEU A 6 -11.33 -5.26 4.81
N ARG A 7 -11.86 -4.20 4.18
CA ARG A 7 -12.96 -4.31 3.24
C ARG A 7 -12.34 -4.13 1.88
N THR A 8 -11.78 -5.22 1.38
CA THR A 8 -11.75 -5.43 -0.06
C THR A 8 -13.20 -5.38 -0.51
N GLY A 9 -13.57 -4.36 -1.28
CA GLY A 9 -14.86 -4.37 -1.95
C GLY A 9 -14.91 -5.51 -2.97
N THR A 10 -16.08 -5.78 -3.52
CA THR A 10 -16.22 -6.77 -4.59
C THR A 10 -15.25 -6.43 -5.74
N PRO A 11 -14.45 -7.39 -6.24
CA PRO A 11 -13.65 -7.21 -7.44
C PRO A 11 -14.51 -6.71 -8.61
N CYS A 12 -13.97 -5.84 -9.46
CA CYS A 12 -14.68 -5.34 -10.63
C CYS A 12 -14.58 -6.27 -11.85
N GLY A 13 -13.84 -7.38 -11.75
CA GLY A 13 -13.66 -8.36 -12.81
C GLY A 13 -12.55 -8.00 -13.80
N ASP A 14 -11.81 -6.93 -13.53
CA ASP A 14 -10.62 -6.53 -14.29
C ASP A 14 -9.39 -6.90 -13.47
N GLN A 15 -8.60 -7.86 -13.96
CA GLN A 15 -7.45 -8.39 -13.21
C GLN A 15 -6.49 -7.30 -12.73
N ASN A 16 -6.29 -6.25 -13.53
CA ASN A 16 -5.36 -5.19 -13.17
C ASN A 16 -5.91 -4.31 -12.03
N ARG A 17 -7.22 -4.05 -12.00
CA ARG A 17 -7.87 -3.27 -10.93
C ARG A 17 -8.20 -4.09 -9.69
N ASP A 18 -8.33 -5.41 -9.87
CA ASP A 18 -8.56 -6.36 -8.79
C ASP A 18 -7.28 -6.67 -7.99
N HIS A 19 -6.10 -6.42 -8.57
CA HIS A 19 -4.85 -6.45 -7.82
C HIS A 19 -4.84 -5.40 -6.69
N PRO A 20 -4.40 -5.78 -5.49
CA PRO A 20 -4.33 -4.86 -4.36
C PRO A 20 -3.40 -3.70 -4.61
N VAL A 21 -3.78 -2.51 -4.13
CA VAL A 21 -2.94 -1.31 -4.13
C VAL A 21 -2.38 -1.09 -2.73
N VAL A 22 -1.07 -0.96 -2.59
CA VAL A 22 -0.37 -0.61 -1.34
C VAL A 22 0.15 0.82 -1.44
N LEU A 23 -0.30 1.68 -0.53
CA LEU A 23 0.06 3.10 -0.46
C LEU A 23 1.15 3.34 0.60
N VAL A 24 2.28 3.93 0.18
CA VAL A 24 3.47 4.15 1.00
C VAL A 24 3.70 5.66 1.15
N HIS A 25 3.41 6.20 2.33
CA HIS A 25 3.47 7.65 2.58
C HIS A 25 4.92 8.19 2.59
N GLY A 26 5.07 9.52 2.55
CA GLY A 26 6.36 10.19 2.67
C GLY A 26 6.70 10.55 4.12
N TYR A 27 7.79 11.28 4.29
CA TYR A 27 8.24 11.80 5.59
C TYR A 27 7.16 12.67 6.27
N GLY A 28 6.98 12.52 7.59
CA GLY A 28 6.02 13.31 8.38
C GLY A 28 4.54 13.08 8.06
N HIS A 29 4.20 12.05 7.27
CA HIS A 29 2.82 11.72 6.91
C HIS A 29 2.37 10.38 7.49
N ASN A 30 1.07 10.08 7.32
CA ASN A 30 0.44 8.84 7.74
C ASN A 30 -0.74 8.49 6.80
N ALA A 31 -1.48 7.43 7.13
CA ALA A 31 -2.62 6.93 6.37
C ALA A 31 -3.71 7.97 6.02
N SER A 32 -3.84 9.07 6.77
CA SER A 32 -4.82 10.14 6.50
C SER A 32 -4.53 10.92 5.20
N ALA A 33 -3.25 11.03 4.81
CA ALA A 33 -2.82 11.68 3.57
C ALA A 33 -3.46 11.06 2.31
N TRP A 34 -3.88 9.79 2.42
CA TRP A 34 -4.44 9.02 1.31
C TRP A 34 -5.96 9.12 1.18
N MET A 35 -6.66 9.91 2.00
CA MET A 35 -8.12 9.91 2.02
C MET A 35 -8.72 10.21 0.63
N MET A 36 -8.24 11.26 -0.04
CA MET A 36 -8.71 11.63 -1.38
C MET A 36 -8.32 10.60 -2.45
N LEU A 37 -7.09 10.08 -2.40
CA LEU A 37 -6.63 9.06 -3.34
C LEU A 37 -7.44 7.76 -3.21
N LYS A 38 -7.69 7.30 -1.98
CA LYS A 38 -8.52 6.11 -1.72
C LYS A 38 -9.93 6.27 -2.30
N ALA A 39 -10.53 7.46 -2.17
CA ALA A 39 -11.83 7.74 -2.76
C ALA A 39 -11.78 7.70 -4.30
N GLY A 40 -10.75 8.29 -4.90
CA GLY A 40 -10.53 8.27 -6.36
C GLY A 40 -10.32 6.85 -6.90
N LEU A 41 -9.46 6.06 -6.27
CA LEU A 41 -9.19 4.66 -6.62
C LEU A 41 -10.47 3.82 -6.57
N ARG A 42 -11.24 3.93 -5.48
CA ARG A 42 -12.51 3.21 -5.34
C ARG A 42 -13.54 3.58 -6.41
N ARG A 43 -13.66 4.88 -6.75
CA ARG A 43 -14.54 5.34 -7.84
C ARG A 43 -14.14 4.76 -9.21
N ASN A 44 -12.88 4.39 -9.38
CA ASN A 44 -12.35 3.80 -10.62
C ASN A 44 -12.26 2.26 -10.58
N GLY A 45 -12.87 1.61 -9.59
CA GLY A 45 -12.95 0.15 -9.51
C GLY A 45 -11.83 -0.54 -8.73
N PHE A 46 -10.88 0.21 -8.16
CA PHE A 46 -9.88 -0.38 -7.25
C PHE A 46 -10.49 -0.57 -5.86
N THR A 47 -10.88 -1.81 -5.56
CA THR A 47 -11.64 -2.13 -4.34
C THR A 47 -10.78 -2.70 -3.21
N SER A 48 -9.55 -3.11 -3.51
CA SER A 48 -8.54 -3.58 -2.54
C SER A 48 -7.42 -2.54 -2.39
N VAL A 49 -7.58 -1.60 -1.45
CA VAL A 49 -6.61 -0.50 -1.23
C VAL A 49 -6.14 -0.51 0.22
N HIS A 50 -4.83 -0.64 0.40
CA HIS A 50 -4.14 -0.81 1.68
C HIS A 50 -3.14 0.32 1.90
N THR A 51 -2.97 0.74 3.15
CA THR A 51 -1.93 1.70 3.54
C THR A 51 -0.88 1.01 4.41
N MET A 52 0.36 1.49 4.31
CA MET A 52 1.44 1.19 5.24
C MET A 52 1.75 2.42 6.09
N ASN A 53 1.84 2.25 7.41
CA ASN A 53 2.34 3.28 8.32
C ASN A 53 3.70 2.84 8.87
N TYR A 54 4.66 3.77 8.95
CA TYR A 54 5.97 3.56 9.55
C TYR A 54 6.45 4.83 10.24
N ASN A 55 7.48 4.73 11.09
CA ASN A 55 8.04 5.91 11.76
C ASN A 55 9.21 6.47 10.92
N PRO A 56 9.00 7.57 10.17
CA PRO A 56 10.03 8.10 9.28
C PRO A 56 11.20 8.75 10.04
N TRP A 57 11.11 8.92 11.36
CA TRP A 57 12.16 9.52 12.19
C TRP A 57 13.15 8.50 12.73
N CYS A 58 12.79 7.21 12.76
CA CYS A 58 13.56 6.18 13.46
C CYS A 58 14.04 5.04 12.55
N ASP A 59 13.47 4.89 11.36
CA ASP A 59 13.84 3.82 10.43
C ASP A 59 14.58 4.40 9.21
N ASP A 60 15.65 3.73 8.78
CA ASP A 60 16.31 3.99 7.51
C ASP A 60 15.55 3.32 6.35
N VAL A 61 15.92 3.67 5.11
CA VAL A 61 15.25 3.16 3.90
C VAL A 61 15.20 1.62 3.84
N PRO A 62 16.28 0.88 4.10
CA PRO A 62 16.26 -0.59 4.07
C PRO A 62 15.24 -1.17 5.06
N LYS A 63 15.21 -0.68 6.30
CA LYS A 63 14.27 -1.18 7.31
C LYS A 63 12.81 -0.82 6.98
N ILE A 64 12.57 0.32 6.35
CA ILE A 64 11.23 0.64 5.85
C ILE A 64 10.87 -0.29 4.68
N ALA A 65 11.82 -0.63 3.79
CA ALA A 65 11.60 -1.57 2.70
C ALA A 65 11.28 -2.99 3.20
N GLU A 66 11.93 -3.47 4.25
CA GLU A 66 11.58 -4.74 4.92
C GLU A 66 10.14 -4.74 5.44
N LYS A 67 9.72 -3.62 6.07
CA LYS A 67 8.32 -3.47 6.52
C LYS A 67 7.35 -3.41 5.35
N LEU A 68 7.75 -2.83 4.22
CA LEU A 68 6.97 -2.85 2.98
C LEU A 68 6.83 -4.27 2.44
N ALA A 69 7.92 -5.05 2.41
CA ALA A 69 7.91 -6.45 1.99
C ALA A 69 6.94 -7.28 2.84
N ALA A 70 7.04 -7.19 4.17
CA ALA A 70 6.12 -7.86 5.08
C ALA A 70 4.66 -7.43 4.87
N ARG A 71 4.43 -6.15 4.55
CA ARG A 71 3.09 -5.63 4.26
C ARG A 71 2.54 -6.16 2.94
N VAL A 72 3.37 -6.23 1.90
CA VAL A 72 2.98 -6.80 0.59
C VAL A 72 2.62 -8.28 0.75
N GLU A 73 3.43 -9.05 1.47
CA GLU A 73 3.16 -10.48 1.67
C GLU A 73 1.83 -10.70 2.40
N MET A 74 1.60 -9.99 3.50
CA MET A 74 0.32 -10.03 4.20
C MET A 74 -0.86 -9.69 3.27
N VAL A 75 -0.70 -8.69 2.39
CA VAL A 75 -1.77 -8.29 1.45
C VAL A 75 -2.02 -9.39 0.41
N ARG A 76 -0.97 -10.04 -0.10
CA ARG A 76 -1.09 -11.16 -1.04
C ARG A 76 -1.78 -12.35 -0.39
N GLU A 77 -1.36 -12.74 0.81
CA GLU A 77 -1.99 -13.82 1.59
C GLU A 77 -3.49 -13.55 1.83
N LEU A 78 -3.84 -12.30 2.20
CA LEU A 78 -5.22 -11.93 2.51
C LEU A 78 -6.13 -11.86 1.27
N THR A 79 -5.57 -11.54 0.11
CA THR A 79 -6.37 -11.29 -1.11
C THR A 79 -6.29 -12.44 -2.11
N GLY A 80 -5.33 -13.36 -1.95
CA GLY A 80 -5.01 -14.40 -2.92
C GLY A 80 -4.35 -13.85 -4.20
N ALA A 81 -4.01 -12.57 -4.25
CA ALA A 81 -3.40 -11.96 -5.42
C ALA A 81 -1.92 -12.35 -5.54
N ASP A 82 -1.49 -12.66 -6.76
CA ASP A 82 -0.09 -12.95 -7.06
C ASP A 82 0.75 -11.66 -7.12
N LYS A 83 0.12 -10.54 -7.52
CA LYS A 83 0.74 -9.22 -7.70
C LYS A 83 0.04 -8.12 -6.93
N VAL A 84 0.76 -7.01 -6.73
CA VAL A 84 0.25 -5.78 -6.11
C VAL A 84 0.71 -4.55 -6.89
N HIS A 85 -0.06 -3.48 -6.81
CA HIS A 85 0.37 -2.13 -7.20
C HIS A 85 0.97 -1.42 -5.99
N ILE A 86 2.09 -0.72 -6.19
CA ILE A 86 2.70 0.12 -5.15
C ILE A 86 2.65 1.58 -5.59
N VAL A 87 2.08 2.44 -4.73
CA VAL A 87 2.07 3.88 -4.93
C VAL A 87 2.86 4.51 -3.80
N GLY A 88 4.05 5.02 -4.12
CA GLY A 88 4.93 5.73 -3.18
C GLY A 88 4.88 7.24 -3.40
N HIS A 89 4.76 8.01 -2.32
CA HIS A 89 4.89 9.47 -2.35
C HIS A 89 6.19 9.92 -1.67
N SER A 90 6.97 10.78 -2.33
CA SER A 90 8.25 11.29 -1.81
C SER A 90 9.16 10.13 -1.35
N LEU A 91 9.56 10.08 -0.07
CA LEU A 91 10.33 8.97 0.52
C LEU A 91 9.71 7.60 0.22
N GLY A 92 8.38 7.49 0.20
CA GLY A 92 7.71 6.23 -0.12
C GLY A 92 8.01 5.69 -1.52
N GLY A 93 8.33 6.57 -2.48
CA GLY A 93 8.78 6.17 -3.82
C GLY A 93 10.20 5.59 -3.81
N ILE A 94 11.09 6.15 -2.97
CA ILE A 94 12.45 5.64 -2.77
C ILE A 94 12.40 4.27 -2.09
N VAL A 95 11.58 4.13 -1.05
CA VAL A 95 11.33 2.86 -0.36
C VAL A 95 10.79 1.80 -1.33
N ALA A 96 9.80 2.17 -2.16
CA ALA A 96 9.24 1.26 -3.17
C ALA A 96 10.31 0.82 -4.18
N ARG A 97 11.18 1.75 -4.60
CA ARG A 97 12.29 1.43 -5.52
C ARG A 97 13.29 0.47 -4.87
N TRP A 98 13.67 0.71 -3.62
CA TRP A 98 14.55 -0.17 -2.87
C TRP A 98 13.97 -1.58 -2.78
N TYR A 99 12.71 -1.70 -2.33
CA TYR A 99 11.99 -2.98 -2.20
C TYR A 99 11.96 -3.83 -3.49
N VAL A 100 11.94 -3.20 -4.67
CA VAL A 100 11.89 -3.93 -5.94
C VAL A 100 13.29 -4.38 -6.40
N GLN A 101 14.35 -3.73 -5.91
CA GLN A 101 15.72 -3.97 -6.39
C GLN A 101 16.54 -4.87 -5.47
N GLU A 102 16.25 -4.83 -4.17
CA GLU A 102 16.99 -5.52 -3.10
C GLU A 102 16.06 -6.44 -2.31
#